data_AF-A0A522E6K5-F1
#
_entry.id   AF-A0A522E6K5-F1
#
_cell.length_a   1.000
_cell.length_b   1.000
_cell.length_c   1.000
_cell.angle_alpha   90.00
_cell.angle_beta   90.00
_cell.angle_gamma   90.00
#
_symmetry.space_group_name_H-M   'P 1'
#
loop_
_entity.id
_entity.type
_entity.pdbx_description
1 polymer ?
#
loop_
_entity_poly.entity_id
_entity_poly.type
_entity_poly.pdbx_seq_one_letter_code
_entity_poly.pdbx_strand_id
1 'polypeptide(L)'
;MRYYHRHSFFPLVIIFLSLLLAGLIYWSVKTQPSSSPAITQQEVESVDPQAYREALTQIVGTFDERMSSSQDDLDKLLAAQTALAGLLELRVPAEFKDLHLALAVAFSDMEKALQSEDRAIDVPLAQVSQLKQTYSWLTP
;
A
#
# COMPACT_ATOMS: atom_id res chain seq x y z
N MET A 1 -21.06 -60.19 32.67
CA MET A 1 -20.63 -60.13 31.25
C MET A 1 -19.31 -59.37 31.18
N ARG A 2 -18.26 -60.02 30.67
CA ARG A 2 -16.90 -59.49 30.53
C ARG A 2 -16.87 -58.39 29.47
N TYR A 3 -16.56 -57.16 29.85
CA TYR A 3 -16.25 -56.10 28.89
C TYR A 3 -14.74 -55.92 28.79
N TYR A 4 -14.24 -56.17 27.59
CA TYR A 4 -12.84 -56.14 27.18
C TYR A 4 -12.12 -54.86 27.63
N HIS A 5 -11.06 -55.01 28.43
CA HIS A 5 -9.94 -54.06 28.42
C HIS A 5 -9.24 -54.19 27.06
N ARG A 6 -9.72 -53.48 26.04
CA ARG A 6 -8.90 -53.20 24.86
C ARG A 6 -7.87 -52.18 25.30
N HIS A 7 -6.61 -52.61 25.36
CA HIS A 7 -5.43 -51.75 25.51
C HIS A 7 -5.60 -50.51 24.64
N SER A 8 -6.01 -49.41 25.27
CA SER A 8 -6.10 -48.12 24.63
C SER A 8 -4.66 -47.66 24.47
N PHE A 9 -4.06 -47.91 23.30
CA PHE A 9 -2.76 -47.36 22.90
C PHE A 9 -2.83 -45.86 22.67
N PHE A 10 -4.03 -45.26 22.80
CA PHE A 10 -4.30 -43.84 22.63
C PHE A 10 -3.40 -42.89 23.45
N PRO A 11 -3.17 -43.08 24.77
CA PRO A 11 -2.29 -42.17 25.52
C PRO A 11 -0.82 -42.37 25.11
N LEU A 12 -0.41 -43.58 24.70
CA LEU A 12 0.95 -43.86 24.29
C LEU A 12 1.29 -43.21 22.95
N VAL A 13 0.32 -43.21 22.02
CA VAL A 13 0.41 -42.48 20.75
C VAL A 13 0.52 -40.98 20.97
N ILE A 14 -0.25 -40.41 21.91
CA ILE A 14 -0.19 -38.98 22.22
C ILE A 14 1.17 -38.60 22.81
N ILE A 15 1.71 -39.40 23.73
CA ILE A 15 3.04 -39.16 24.31
C ILE A 15 4.11 -39.21 23.22
N PHE A 16 4.04 -40.22 22.34
CA PHE A 16 4.98 -40.35 21.23
C PHE A 16 4.91 -39.17 20.26
N LEU A 17 3.69 -38.75 19.88
CA LEU A 17 3.47 -37.61 18.99
C LEU A 17 3.98 -36.30 19.61
N SER A 18 3.79 -36.14 20.93
CA SER A 18 4.24 -34.96 21.68
C SER A 18 5.76 -34.89 21.74
N LEU A 19 6.43 -36.03 22.00
CA LEU A 19 7.89 -36.12 21.99
C LEU A 19 8.47 -35.85 20.60
N LEU A 20 7.81 -36.36 19.56
CA LEU A 20 8.23 -36.13 18.17
C LEU A 20 8.09 -34.65 17.78
N LEU A 21 6.99 -34.00 18.16
CA LEU A 21 6.77 -32.58 17.93
C LEU A 21 7.81 -31.72 18.67
N ALA A 22 8.07 -32.01 19.94
CA ALA A 22 9.10 -31.30 20.71
C ALA A 22 10.49 -31.47 20.09
N GLY A 23 10.82 -32.68 19.61
CA GLY A 23 12.05 -32.97 18.89
C GLY A 23 12.19 -32.19 17.59
N LEU A 24 11.12 -32.10 16.79
CA LEU A 24 11.10 -31.31 15.55
C LEU A 24 11.27 -29.82 15.81
N ILE A 25 10.59 -29.26 16.83
CA ILE A 25 10.76 -27.86 17.21
C ILE A 25 12.21 -27.60 17.63
N TYR A 26 12.79 -28.46 18.47
CA TYR A 26 14.18 -28.34 18.91
C TYR A 26 15.16 -28.41 17.74
N TRP A 27 14.93 -29.35 16.80
CA TRP A 27 15.76 -29.46 15.61
C TRP A 27 15.60 -28.21 14.72
N SER A 28 14.38 -27.75 14.47
CA SER A 28 14.11 -26.57 13.64
C SER A 28 14.72 -25.29 14.21
N VAL A 29 14.74 -25.12 15.53
CA VAL A 29 15.39 -23.97 16.18
C VAL A 29 16.92 -24.09 16.09
N LYS A 30 17.47 -25.29 16.22
CA LYS A 30 18.93 -25.51 16.16
C LYS A 30 19.49 -25.39 14.74
N THR A 31 18.72 -25.72 13.71
CA THR A 31 19.14 -25.59 12.30
C THR A 31 18.86 -24.22 11.71
N GLN A 32 18.14 -23.34 12.39
CA GLN A 32 18.19 -21.93 12.05
C GLN A 32 19.59 -21.42 12.40
N PRO A 33 20.45 -21.06 11.42
CA PRO A 33 21.66 -20.34 11.73
C PRO A 33 21.21 -19.10 12.50
N SER A 34 21.77 -18.92 13.71
CA SER A 34 21.58 -17.72 14.52
C SER A 34 22.19 -16.53 13.79
N SER A 35 21.51 -16.11 12.73
CA SER A 35 21.53 -14.73 12.28
C SER A 35 20.86 -14.01 13.43
N SER A 36 21.66 -13.60 14.41
CA SER A 36 21.31 -12.43 15.21
C SER A 36 20.69 -11.45 14.23
N PRO A 37 19.50 -10.89 14.49
CA PRO A 37 19.22 -9.61 13.90
C PRO A 37 20.28 -8.71 14.53
N ALA A 38 21.44 -8.59 13.85
CA ALA A 38 22.04 -7.29 13.75
C ALA A 38 20.84 -6.38 13.51
N ILE A 39 20.69 -5.39 14.38
CA ILE A 39 19.87 -4.24 14.05
C ILE A 39 20.57 -3.68 12.82
N THR A 40 20.29 -4.27 11.66
CA THR A 40 20.34 -3.63 10.39
C THR A 40 19.44 -2.46 10.69
N GLN A 41 20.07 -1.31 10.96
CA GLN A 41 19.47 -0.06 10.57
C GLN A 41 18.93 -0.40 9.20
N GLN A 42 17.61 -0.58 9.12
CA GLN A 42 16.92 -0.59 7.86
C GLN A 42 17.39 0.74 7.30
N GLU A 43 18.43 0.65 6.46
CA GLU A 43 18.70 1.62 5.43
C GLU A 43 17.36 1.68 4.77
N VAL A 44 16.57 2.67 5.21
CA VAL A 44 15.26 2.97 4.67
C VAL A 44 15.58 3.06 3.21
N GLU A 45 15.23 2.00 2.47
CA GLU A 45 15.55 1.82 1.06
C GLU A 45 15.27 3.18 0.46
N SER A 46 16.33 3.93 0.16
CA SER A 46 16.21 5.37 -0.02
C SER A 46 15.43 5.52 -1.29
N VAL A 47 14.12 5.74 -1.15
CA VAL A 47 13.23 5.84 -2.29
C VAL A 47 13.78 6.98 -3.10
N ASP A 48 14.27 6.65 -4.30
CA ASP A 48 14.96 7.62 -5.14
C ASP A 48 14.00 8.82 -5.36
N PRO A 49 14.36 10.01 -4.84
CA PRO A 49 13.52 11.18 -4.97
C PRO A 49 13.25 11.53 -6.43
N GLN A 50 14.18 11.19 -7.33
CA GLN A 50 14.04 11.46 -8.75
C GLN A 50 13.02 10.51 -9.39
N ALA A 51 13.13 9.20 -9.15
CA ALA A 51 12.14 8.23 -9.61
C ALA A 51 10.71 8.54 -9.10
N TYR A 52 10.59 9.01 -7.84
CA TYR A 52 9.31 9.46 -7.30
C TYR A 52 8.75 10.67 -8.06
N ARG A 53 9.58 11.69 -8.32
CA ARG A 53 9.16 12.90 -9.05
C ARG A 53 8.72 12.56 -10.47
N GLU A 54 9.50 11.76 -11.20
CA GLU A 54 9.17 11.36 -12.57
C GLU A 54 7.83 10.62 -12.63
N ALA A 55 7.61 9.65 -11.73
CA ALA A 55 6.35 8.92 -11.66
C ALA A 55 5.17 9.83 -11.26
N LEU A 56 5.37 10.75 -10.32
CA LEU A 56 4.33 11.68 -9.89
C LEU A 56 3.95 12.66 -11.02
N THR A 57 4.94 13.21 -11.73
CA THR A 57 4.71 14.09 -12.89
C THR A 57 3.99 13.33 -14.00
N GLN A 58 4.30 12.06 -14.23
CA GLN A 58 3.58 11.23 -15.21
C GLN A 58 2.12 11.01 -14.82
N ILE A 59 1.83 10.72 -13.54
CA ILE A 59 0.45 10.53 -13.05
C ILE A 59 -0.35 11.83 -13.18
N VAL A 60 0.23 12.95 -12.74
CA VAL A 60 -0.43 14.26 -12.80
C VAL A 60 -0.62 14.73 -14.25
N GLY A 61 0.35 14.48 -15.13
CA GLY A 61 0.24 14.77 -16.56
C GLY A 61 -0.86 13.94 -17.23
N THR A 62 -0.92 12.63 -16.94
CA THR A 62 -1.98 11.75 -17.46
C THR A 62 -3.36 12.17 -16.94
N PHE A 63 -3.43 12.61 -15.67
CA PHE A 63 -4.65 13.16 -15.09
C PHE A 63 -5.09 14.42 -15.83
N ASP A 64 -4.21 15.40 -16.05
CA ASP A 64 -4.54 16.63 -16.76
C ASP A 64 -5.00 16.38 -18.19
N GLU A 65 -4.31 15.49 -18.91
CA GLU A 65 -4.67 15.13 -20.28
C GLU A 65 -6.07 14.48 -20.32
N ARG A 66 -6.36 13.56 -19.41
CA ARG A 66 -7.69 12.92 -19.34
C ARG A 66 -8.75 13.88 -18.85
N MET A 67 -8.48 14.70 -17.85
CA MET A 67 -9.42 15.66 -17.30
C MET A 67 -9.80 16.73 -18.32
N SER A 68 -8.85 17.18 -19.15
CA SER A 68 -9.05 18.18 -20.20
C SER A 68 -9.74 17.63 -21.46
N SER A 69 -9.49 16.36 -21.79
CA SER A 69 -10.14 15.68 -22.92
C SER A 69 -11.52 15.10 -22.60
N SER A 70 -11.84 14.90 -21.32
CA SER A 70 -13.10 14.31 -20.87
C SER A 70 -14.25 15.31 -20.93
N GLN A 71 -15.29 14.98 -21.70
CA GLN A 71 -16.54 15.75 -21.74
C GLN A 71 -17.56 15.23 -20.73
N ASP A 72 -17.50 13.93 -20.38
CA ASP A 72 -18.39 13.29 -19.42
C ASP A 72 -17.79 13.32 -18.00
N ASP A 73 -18.67 13.43 -17.00
CA ASP A 73 -18.29 13.40 -15.59
C ASP A 73 -17.88 11.99 -15.14
N LEU A 74 -18.36 10.95 -15.82
CA LEU A 74 -17.90 9.57 -15.60
C LEU A 74 -16.41 9.42 -15.99
N ASP A 75 -16.01 10.02 -17.11
CA ASP A 75 -14.62 9.96 -17.61
C ASP A 75 -13.68 10.78 -16.71
N LYS A 76 -14.13 11.95 -16.22
CA LYS A 76 -13.41 12.75 -15.21
C LYS A 76 -13.23 11.99 -13.91
N LEU A 77 -14.25 11.25 -13.49
CA LEU A 77 -14.21 10.42 -12.28
C LEU A 77 -13.22 9.26 -12.46
N LEU A 78 -13.22 8.61 -13.62
CA LEU A 78 -12.23 7.60 -13.99
C LEU A 78 -10.81 8.18 -14.00
N ALA A 79 -10.62 9.41 -14.51
CA ALA A 79 -9.34 10.10 -14.48
C ALA A 79 -8.85 10.34 -13.03
N ALA A 80 -9.72 10.86 -12.16
CA ALA A 80 -9.41 11.09 -10.75
C ALA A 80 -9.09 9.79 -9.99
N GLN A 81 -9.88 8.73 -10.19
CA GLN A 81 -9.63 7.43 -9.56
C GLN A 81 -8.33 6.79 -10.07
N THR A 82 -8.05 6.86 -11.37
CA THR A 82 -6.81 6.32 -11.92
C THR A 82 -5.60 7.06 -11.38
N ALA A 83 -5.70 8.40 -11.25
CA ALA A 83 -4.65 9.22 -10.68
C ALA A 83 -4.41 8.90 -9.20
N LEU A 84 -5.49 8.73 -8.42
CA LEU A 84 -5.41 8.34 -7.01
C LEU A 84 -4.83 6.93 -6.84
N ALA A 85 -5.24 5.96 -7.65
CA ALA A 85 -4.71 4.61 -7.61
C ALA A 85 -3.21 4.57 -7.93
N GLY A 86 -2.79 5.27 -8.99
CA GLY A 86 -1.36 5.40 -9.35
C GLY A 86 -0.56 6.12 -8.27
N LEU A 87 -1.17 7.10 -7.60
CA LEU A 87 -0.56 7.80 -6.48
C LEU A 87 -0.35 6.83 -5.30
N LEU A 88 -1.36 6.05 -4.89
CA LEU A 88 -1.24 5.13 -3.74
C LEU A 88 -0.27 3.96 -3.98
N GLU A 89 0.01 3.61 -5.23
CA GLU A 89 0.98 2.57 -5.59
C GLU A 89 2.44 3.05 -5.43
N LEU A 90 2.68 4.36 -5.44
CA LEU A 90 4.01 4.94 -5.30
C LEU A 90 4.53 4.85 -3.88
N ARG A 91 5.78 4.38 -3.74
CA ARG A 91 6.54 4.56 -2.50
C ARG A 91 6.91 6.03 -2.37
N VAL A 92 6.65 6.60 -1.19
CA VAL A 92 6.81 8.04 -0.95
C VAL A 92 8.07 8.31 -0.12
N PRO A 93 9.00 9.14 -0.60
CA PRO A 93 10.12 9.62 0.20
C PRO A 93 9.60 10.48 1.36
N ALA A 94 10.26 10.43 2.52
CA ALA A 94 9.85 11.21 3.70
C ALA A 94 9.76 12.73 3.40
N GLU A 95 10.59 13.23 2.48
CA GLU A 95 10.63 14.62 2.05
C GLU A 95 9.37 15.09 1.31
N PHE A 96 8.64 14.17 0.65
CA PHE A 96 7.47 14.49 -0.18
C PHE A 96 6.15 13.96 0.37
N LYS A 97 6.16 13.48 1.63
CA LYS A 97 4.98 12.91 2.28
C LYS A 97 3.80 13.88 2.33
N ASP A 98 4.05 15.14 2.67
CA ASP A 98 2.99 16.14 2.81
C ASP A 98 2.38 16.50 1.45
N LEU A 99 3.22 16.62 0.41
CA LEU A 99 2.76 16.82 -0.97
C LEU A 99 1.90 15.64 -1.43
N HIS A 100 2.37 14.41 -1.21
CA HIS A 100 1.66 13.21 -1.60
C HIS A 100 0.29 13.11 -0.94
N LEU A 101 0.23 13.38 0.37
CA LEU A 101 -1.03 13.39 1.12
C LEU A 101 -1.96 14.49 0.64
N ALA A 102 -1.46 15.70 0.39
CA ALA A 102 -2.27 16.78 -0.14
C ALA A 102 -2.86 16.43 -1.52
N LEU A 103 -2.08 15.79 -2.39
CA LEU A 103 -2.53 15.34 -3.70
C LEU A 103 -3.57 14.20 -3.60
N ALA A 104 -3.34 13.24 -2.70
CA ALA A 104 -4.27 12.13 -2.45
C ALA A 104 -5.61 12.63 -1.91
N VAL A 105 -5.59 13.60 -0.99
CA VAL A 105 -6.80 14.26 -0.49
C VAL A 105 -7.52 14.98 -1.60
N ALA A 106 -6.82 15.77 -2.42
CA ALA A 106 -7.44 16.50 -3.52
C ALA A 106 -8.10 15.57 -4.56
N PHE A 107 -7.46 14.45 -4.90
CA PHE A 107 -8.08 13.46 -5.80
C PHE A 107 -9.25 12.73 -5.16
N SER A 108 -9.18 12.43 -3.85
CA SER A 108 -10.30 11.81 -3.13
C SER A 108 -11.50 12.76 -3.03
N ASP A 109 -11.24 14.05 -2.82
CA ASP A 109 -12.28 15.08 -2.78
C ASP A 109 -12.89 15.32 -4.16
N MET A 110 -12.10 15.25 -5.24
CA MET A 110 -12.61 15.23 -6.61
C MET A 110 -13.51 14.01 -6.87
N GLU A 111 -13.08 12.82 -6.45
CA GLU A 111 -13.89 11.61 -6.58
C GLU A 111 -15.24 11.76 -5.86
N LYS A 112 -15.22 12.21 -4.60
CA LYS A 112 -16.45 12.46 -3.83
C LYS A 112 -17.32 13.54 -4.46
N ALA A 113 -16.72 14.63 -4.93
CA ALA A 113 -17.45 15.72 -5.58
C ALA A 113 -18.15 15.21 -6.85
N LEU A 114 -17.47 14.42 -7.69
CA LEU A 114 -18.03 13.85 -8.92
C LEU A 114 -19.11 12.78 -8.66
N GLN A 115 -19.05 12.10 -7.51
CA GLN A 115 -20.10 11.16 -7.08
C GLN A 115 -21.28 11.86 -6.39
N SER A 116 -21.09 13.08 -5.89
CA SER A 116 -22.12 13.86 -5.19
C SER A 116 -23.02 14.64 -6.15
N GLU A 117 -24.24 14.94 -5.72
CA GLU A 117 -25.22 15.71 -6.50
C GLU A 117 -24.75 17.13 -6.83
N ASP A 118 -23.94 17.75 -5.96
CA ASP A 118 -23.48 19.14 -6.10
C ASP A 118 -22.31 19.32 -7.09
N ARG A 119 -21.63 18.23 -7.51
CA ARG A 119 -20.55 18.23 -8.53
C ARG A 119 -19.52 19.36 -8.41
N ALA A 120 -19.21 19.78 -7.19
CA ALA A 120 -18.32 20.91 -6.92
C ALA A 120 -16.84 20.51 -7.01
N ILE A 121 -16.33 20.29 -8.23
CA ILE A 121 -14.94 19.90 -8.49
C ILE A 121 -13.95 21.07 -8.51
N ASP A 122 -14.44 22.31 -8.56
CA ASP A 122 -13.59 23.51 -8.72
C ASP A 122 -12.62 23.71 -7.54
N VAL A 123 -13.06 23.39 -6.33
CA VAL A 123 -12.26 23.54 -5.11
C VAL A 123 -11.07 22.58 -5.10
N PRO A 124 -11.24 21.25 -5.24
CA PRO A 124 -10.09 20.35 -5.27
C PRO A 124 -9.23 20.52 -6.54
N LEU A 125 -9.81 20.95 -7.67
CA LEU A 125 -9.04 21.30 -8.87
C LEU A 125 -8.13 22.52 -8.65
N ALA A 126 -8.63 23.54 -7.93
CA ALA A 126 -7.84 24.70 -7.54
C ALA A 126 -6.71 24.31 -6.57
N GLN A 127 -6.93 23.37 -5.65
CA GLN A 127 -5.89 22.84 -4.77
C GLN A 127 -4.77 22.13 -5.54
N VAL A 128 -5.11 21.28 -6.51
CA VAL A 128 -4.11 20.65 -7.38
C VAL A 128 -3.33 21.70 -8.18
N SER A 129 -4.01 22.73 -8.68
CA SER A 129 -3.37 23.84 -9.39
C SER A 129 -2.40 24.63 -8.51
N GLN A 130 -2.75 24.87 -7.25
CA GLN A 130 -1.89 25.55 -6.29
C GLN A 130 -0.66 24.70 -5.91
N LEU A 131 -0.83 23.38 -5.79
CA LEU A 131 0.28 22.46 -5.55
C LEU A 131 1.27 22.44 -6.74
N LYS A 132 0.77 22.49 -7.98
CA LYS A 132 1.61 22.64 -9.18
C LYS A 132 2.41 23.95 -9.20
N GLN A 133 1.79 25.06 -8.77
CA GLN A 133 2.50 26.34 -8.65
C GLN A 133 3.60 26.31 -7.58
N THR A 134 3.37 25.59 -6.49
CA THR A 134 4.32 25.46 -5.37
C THR A 134 5.49 24.54 -5.74
N TYR A 135 5.21 23.49 -6.52
CA TYR A 135 6.19 22.50 -6.95
C TYR A 135 6.27 22.49 -8.48
N SER A 136 7.10 23.37 -9.04
CA SER A 136 7.17 23.62 -10.49
C SER A 136 7.48 22.37 -11.34
N TRP A 137 8.12 21.36 -10.74
CA TRP A 137 8.44 20.07 -11.39
C TRP A 137 7.23 19.13 -11.58
N LEU A 138 6.07 19.44 -10.99
CA LEU A 138 4.79 18.75 -11.24
C LEU A 138 4.16 19.15 -12.58
N THR A 139 4.63 20.25 -13.18
CA THR A 139 4.19 20.70 -14.50
C THR A 139 5.10 20.04 -15.55
N PRO A 140 4.56 19.23 -16.47
CA PRO A 140 5.35 18.70 -17.59
C PRO A 140 5.86 19.82 -18.52
#